data_AF-A0A7C5JBS7-F1
#
_entry.id   AF-A0A7C5JBS7-F1
#
_cell.length_a   1.000
_cell.length_b   1.000
_cell.length_c   1.000
_cell.angle_alpha   90.00
_cell.angle_beta   90.00
_cell.angle_gamma   90.00
#
_symmetry.space_group_name_H-M   'P 1'
#
loop_
_entity.id
_entity.type
_entity.pdbx_description
1 polymer ?
#
loop_
_entity_poly.entity_id
_entity_poly.type
_entity_poly.pdbx_seq_one_letter_code
_entity_poly.pdbx_strand_id
1 'polypeptide(L)'
;MLKSSKIKFDDRAKGEKLLKLWLGMMIIFLTLLTDLSGADKSRTMIILDASGSMWGRMAGKVKIKTVKKILSKSIEASDPKAELGLMVYGHRAKKDCNDIETIIPVGPVDKKKMISALVSIEARGKAPISQALRKASQELNNSKGITKIVLMADGTE
;
A
#
# COMPACT_ATOMS: atom_id res chain seq x y z
N MET A 1 49.04 12.27 -72.72
CA MET A 1 49.45 13.18 -71.64
C MET A 1 48.20 13.67 -70.91
N LEU A 2 47.66 12.89 -69.96
CA LEU A 2 46.52 13.30 -69.11
C LEU A 2 46.74 12.77 -67.68
N LYS A 3 46.47 13.66 -66.74
CA LYS A 3 46.90 13.72 -65.34
C LYS A 3 46.12 12.71 -64.47
N SER A 4 46.81 11.90 -63.66
CA SER A 4 46.19 11.06 -62.63
C SER A 4 46.17 11.80 -61.28
N SER A 5 44.97 12.15 -60.81
CA SER A 5 44.72 12.80 -59.52
C SER A 5 44.60 11.76 -58.40
N LYS A 6 45.53 11.79 -57.46
CA LYS A 6 45.48 11.00 -56.21
C LYS A 6 44.29 11.43 -55.36
N ILE A 7 43.33 10.54 -55.16
CA ILE A 7 42.33 10.64 -54.09
C ILE A 7 42.96 9.95 -52.86
N LYS A 8 43.37 10.75 -51.87
CA LYS A 8 43.84 10.24 -50.58
C LYS A 8 42.60 10.13 -49.69
N PHE A 9 42.09 8.91 -49.53
CA PHE A 9 40.90 8.63 -48.74
C PHE A 9 41.25 8.70 -47.25
N ASP A 10 40.74 9.73 -46.57
CA ASP A 10 40.80 9.89 -45.11
C ASP A 10 39.68 9.06 -44.46
N ASP A 11 39.89 7.75 -44.37
CA ASP A 11 38.94 6.80 -43.75
C ASP A 11 39.02 6.79 -42.22
N ARG A 12 40.11 7.29 -41.65
CA ARG A 12 40.36 7.26 -40.20
C ARG A 12 39.46 8.24 -39.44
N ALA A 13 39.30 9.46 -39.98
CA ALA A 13 38.48 10.50 -39.36
C ALA A 13 36.98 10.19 -39.39
N LYS A 14 36.51 9.42 -40.39
CA LYS A 14 35.10 8.99 -40.48
C LYS A 14 34.77 7.94 -39.43
N GLY A 15 35.66 6.98 -39.20
CA GLY A 15 35.48 5.92 -38.20
C GLY A 15 35.32 6.45 -36.78
N GLU A 16 36.13 7.43 -36.37
CA GLU A 16 36.03 8.02 -35.02
C GLU A 16 34.78 8.86 -34.82
N LYS A 17 34.33 9.59 -35.86
CA LYS A 17 33.06 10.34 -35.81
C LYS A 17 31.85 9.41 -35.72
N LEU A 18 31.86 8.32 -36.50
CA LEU A 18 30.81 7.31 -36.47
C LEU A 18 30.79 6.57 -35.13
N LEU A 19 31.96 6.21 -34.58
CA LEU A 19 32.07 5.57 -33.27
C LEU A 19 31.59 6.50 -32.14
N LYS A 20 31.93 7.79 -32.19
CA LYS A 20 31.45 8.81 -31.22
C LYS A 20 29.94 9.05 -31.34
N LEU A 21 29.39 9.05 -32.56
CA LEU A 21 27.94 9.14 -32.76
C LEU A 21 27.22 7.90 -32.19
N TRP A 22 27.78 6.71 -32.42
CA TRP A 22 27.21 5.45 -31.95
C TRP A 22 27.26 5.33 -30.42
N LEU A 23 28.39 5.71 -29.80
CA LEU A 23 28.55 5.79 -28.35
C LEU A 23 27.59 6.83 -27.73
N GLY A 24 27.42 7.99 -28.36
CA GLY A 24 26.49 9.02 -27.91
C GLY A 24 25.02 8.57 -27.93
N MET A 25 24.59 7.90 -29.01
CA MET A 25 23.23 7.34 -29.10
C MET A 25 22.99 6.21 -28.08
N MET A 26 24.00 5.37 -27.82
CA MET A 26 23.88 4.28 -26.84
C MET A 26 23.76 4.80 -25.41
N ILE A 27 24.47 5.89 -25.07
CA ILE A 27 24.37 6.53 -23.75
C ILE A 27 23.00 7.18 -23.56
N ILE A 28 22.46 7.88 -24.58
CA ILE A 28 21.12 8.49 -24.54
C ILE A 28 20.04 7.41 -24.38
N PHE A 29 20.17 6.29 -25.09
CA PHE A 29 19.26 5.15 -24.97
C PHE A 29 19.36 4.45 -23.60
N LEU A 30 20.56 4.40 -23.00
CA LEU A 30 20.77 3.85 -21.67
C LEU A 30 20.18 4.73 -20.55
N THR A 31 20.19 6.06 -20.72
CA THR A 31 19.58 7.00 -19.77
C THR A 31 18.05 7.08 -19.84
N LEU A 32 17.42 6.62 -20.92
CA LEU A 32 15.96 6.64 -21.10
C LEU A 32 15.23 5.45 -20.46
N LEU A 33 15.95 4.46 -19.92
CA LEU A 33 15.36 3.25 -19.33
C LEU A 33 15.16 3.32 -17.80
N THR A 34 15.54 4.42 -17.14
CA THR A 34 15.55 4.48 -15.67
C THR A 34 14.23 4.89 -15.00
N ASP A 35 13.20 5.29 -15.75
CA ASP A 35 11.96 5.87 -15.18
C ASP A 35 10.75 4.92 -15.09
N LEU A 36 10.96 3.60 -15.16
CA LEU A 36 9.86 2.59 -15.11
C LEU A 36 9.65 1.92 -13.74
N SER A 37 10.08 2.55 -12.64
CA SER A 37 9.82 2.06 -11.27
C SER A 37 8.74 2.87 -10.55
N GLY A 38 7.59 3.08 -11.19
CA GLY A 38 6.37 3.53 -10.53
C GLY A 38 5.61 2.35 -9.93
N ALA A 39 6.14 1.72 -8.88
CA ALA A 39 5.36 0.73 -8.13
C ALA A 39 4.16 1.44 -7.51
N ASP A 40 2.97 1.24 -8.06
CA ASP A 40 1.75 1.84 -7.56
C ASP A 40 1.56 1.40 -6.10
N LYS A 41 1.67 2.35 -5.17
CA LYS A 41 1.69 2.06 -3.74
C LYS A 41 0.31 1.59 -3.32
N SER A 42 0.14 0.29 -3.10
CA SER A 42 -1.12 -0.26 -2.62
C SER A 42 -1.36 0.21 -1.18
N ARG A 43 -2.42 1.00 -1.01
CA ARG A 43 -2.90 1.50 0.28
C ARG A 43 -4.04 0.66 0.79
N THR A 44 -3.98 0.23 2.04
CA THR A 44 -5.04 -0.59 2.63
C THR A 44 -5.51 0.00 3.95
N MET A 45 -6.80 0.29 4.06
CA MET A 45 -7.46 0.55 5.35
C MET A 45 -8.04 -0.76 5.90
N ILE A 46 -7.55 -1.18 7.07
CA ILE A 46 -8.15 -2.29 7.82
C ILE A 46 -9.22 -1.71 8.73
N ILE A 47 -10.44 -2.22 8.64
CA ILE A 47 -11.54 -1.88 9.54
C ILE A 47 -11.81 -3.08 10.44
N LEU A 48 -11.70 -2.89 11.75
CA LEU A 48 -12.03 -3.91 12.74
C LEU A 48 -13.38 -3.62 13.41
N ASP A 49 -14.27 -4.60 13.35
CA ASP A 49 -15.44 -4.68 14.20
C ASP A 49 -15.02 -5.00 15.64
N ALA A 50 -15.29 -4.06 16.55
CA ALA A 50 -15.18 -4.26 17.99
C ALA A 50 -16.54 -4.05 18.67
N SER A 51 -17.64 -4.34 17.98
CA SER A 51 -18.98 -4.32 18.59
C SER A 51 -19.15 -5.43 19.62
N GLY A 52 -20.22 -5.35 20.41
CA GLY A 52 -20.52 -6.34 21.45
C GLY A 52 -20.70 -7.77 20.93
N SER A 53 -21.14 -7.98 19.68
CA SER A 53 -21.30 -9.32 19.07
C SER A 53 -19.97 -10.08 18.96
N MET A 54 -18.85 -9.34 18.88
CA MET A 54 -17.49 -9.88 18.78
C MET A 54 -16.95 -10.48 20.09
N TRP A 55 -17.65 -10.27 21.22
CA TRP A 55 -17.45 -11.06 22.44
C TRP A 55 -18.00 -12.49 22.36
N GLY A 56 -18.84 -12.76 21.36
CA GLY A 56 -19.34 -14.09 21.08
C GLY A 56 -18.23 -15.09 20.84
N ARG A 57 -18.59 -16.38 20.88
CA ARG A 57 -17.66 -17.49 20.66
C ARG A 57 -17.89 -18.09 19.27
N MET A 58 -16.80 -18.49 18.63
CA MET A 58 -16.79 -19.28 17.40
C MET A 58 -15.74 -20.37 17.57
N ALA A 59 -16.12 -21.63 17.32
CA ALA A 59 -15.24 -22.80 17.52
C ALA A 59 -14.52 -22.80 18.89
N GLY A 60 -15.24 -22.46 19.96
CA GLY A 60 -14.69 -22.44 21.32
C GLY A 60 -13.70 -21.29 21.62
N LYS A 61 -13.59 -20.27 20.75
CA LYS A 61 -12.73 -19.10 20.97
C LYS A 61 -13.53 -17.81 20.84
N VAL A 62 -13.15 -16.77 21.58
CA VAL A 62 -13.78 -15.44 21.46
C VAL A 62 -13.46 -14.86 20.08
N LYS A 63 -14.47 -14.41 19.32
CA LYS A 63 -14.32 -13.93 17.93
C LYS A 63 -13.25 -12.84 17.83
N ILE A 64 -13.33 -11.80 18.66
CA ILE A 64 -12.36 -10.68 18.63
C ILE A 64 -10.91 -11.14 18.85
N LYS A 65 -10.68 -12.12 19.75
CA LYS A 65 -9.34 -12.65 20.01
C LYS A 65 -8.79 -13.39 18.79
N THR A 66 -9.64 -14.15 18.11
CA THR A 66 -9.26 -14.87 16.89
C THR A 66 -8.94 -13.91 15.76
N VAL A 67 -9.79 -12.91 15.53
CA VAL A 67 -9.60 -11.91 14.46
C VAL A 67 -8.32 -11.11 14.67
N LYS A 68 -8.08 -10.61 15.89
CA LYS A 68 -6.83 -9.94 16.23
C LYS A 68 -5.60 -10.80 15.95
N LYS A 69 -5.63 -12.08 16.33
CA LYS A 69 -4.51 -13.01 16.06
C LYS A 69 -4.24 -13.18 14.57
N ILE A 70 -5.29 -13.31 13.75
CA ILE A 70 -5.16 -13.44 12.29
C ILE A 70 -4.59 -12.15 11.70
N LEU A 71 -5.14 -11.00 12.09
CA LEU A 71 -4.67 -9.70 11.64
C LEU A 71 -3.21 -9.46 12.05
N SER A 72 -2.81 -9.74 13.29
CA SER A 72 -1.41 -9.61 13.73
C SER A 72 -0.46 -10.41 12.84
N LYS A 73 -0.80 -11.68 12.54
CA LYS A 73 0.01 -12.52 11.64
C LYS A 73 0.05 -11.96 10.21
N SER A 74 -1.08 -11.47 9.70
CA SER A 74 -1.14 -10.86 8.37
C SER A 74 -0.28 -9.58 8.29
N ILE A 75 -0.28 -8.77 9.35
CA ILE A 75 0.55 -7.56 9.45
C ILE A 75 2.03 -7.93 9.52
N GLU A 76 2.40 -8.94 10.30
CA GLU A 76 3.77 -9.46 10.35
C GLU A 76 4.26 -9.90 8.97
N ALA A 77 3.42 -10.63 8.22
CA ALA A 77 3.73 -11.14 6.88
C ALA A 77 3.60 -10.10 5.75
N SER A 78 3.06 -8.91 6.02
CA SER A 78 2.85 -7.88 5.00
C SER A 78 4.17 -7.35 4.41
N ASP A 79 4.12 -6.83 3.18
CA ASP A 79 5.25 -6.16 2.53
C ASP A 79 5.73 -4.97 3.41
N PRO A 80 7.02 -4.86 3.75
CA PRO A 80 7.55 -3.73 4.52
C PRO A 80 7.35 -2.36 3.85
N LYS A 81 7.07 -2.30 2.55
CA LYS A 81 6.75 -1.08 1.80
C LYS A 81 5.24 -0.82 1.70
N ALA A 82 4.39 -1.68 2.26
CA ALA A 82 2.95 -1.50 2.24
C ALA A 82 2.54 -0.24 3.03
N GLU A 83 1.49 0.42 2.54
CA GLU A 83 0.84 1.51 3.28
C GLU A 83 -0.44 0.97 3.93
N LEU A 84 -0.47 0.89 5.26
CA LEU A 84 -1.55 0.29 6.04
C LEU A 84 -2.13 1.32 7.03
N GLY A 85 -3.44 1.28 7.21
CA GLY A 85 -4.17 2.01 8.25
C GLY A 85 -5.05 1.07 9.06
N LEU A 86 -5.44 1.53 10.25
CA LEU A 86 -6.33 0.81 11.16
C LEU A 86 -7.45 1.72 11.63
N MET A 87 -8.67 1.38 11.25
CA MET A 87 -9.91 1.94 11.72
C MET A 87 -10.67 0.90 12.55
N VAL A 88 -11.37 1.35 13.59
CA VAL A 88 -12.07 0.49 14.52
C VAL A 88 -13.42 1.12 14.82
N TYR A 89 -14.46 0.31 14.96
CA TYR A 89 -15.74 0.79 15.48
C TYR A 89 -16.23 -0.04 16.67
N GLY A 90 -17.02 0.59 17.53
CA GLY A 90 -17.62 -0.03 18.70
C GLY A 90 -16.65 -0.33 19.85
N HIS A 91 -15.42 0.20 19.86
CA HIS A 91 -14.44 -0.18 20.89
C HIS A 91 -14.48 0.66 22.18
N ARG A 92 -15.22 1.78 22.22
CA ARG A 92 -15.19 2.73 23.35
C ARG A 92 -16.50 2.75 24.12
N ALA A 93 -17.64 2.81 23.44
CA ALA A 93 -18.93 3.09 24.06
C ALA A 93 -20.02 2.07 23.68
N LYS A 94 -20.74 1.55 24.68
CA LYS A 94 -21.74 0.48 24.52
C LYS A 94 -22.95 0.84 23.65
N LYS A 95 -23.32 2.12 23.60
CA LYS A 95 -24.57 2.61 22.97
C LYS A 95 -24.34 3.75 21.99
N ASP A 96 -23.11 3.92 21.51
CA ASP A 96 -22.79 4.97 20.55
C ASP A 96 -22.72 4.38 19.14
N CYS A 97 -23.66 4.79 18.29
CA CYS A 97 -23.70 4.41 16.87
C CYS A 97 -22.71 5.21 16.02
N ASN A 98 -21.98 6.16 16.61
CA ASN A 98 -20.96 6.96 15.93
C ASN A 98 -19.54 6.60 16.40
N ASP A 99 -19.40 5.53 17.20
CA ASP A 99 -18.12 5.10 17.76
C ASP A 99 -17.24 4.49 16.67
N ILE A 100 -16.60 5.35 15.87
CA ILE A 100 -15.70 5.01 14.77
C ILE A 100 -14.42 5.83 14.91
N GLU A 101 -13.30 5.16 15.10
CA GLU A 101 -12.00 5.78 15.32
C GLU A 101 -10.96 5.27 14.31
N THR A 102 -10.19 6.21 13.76
CA THR A 102 -9.00 5.89 12.97
C THR A 102 -7.82 5.88 13.92
N ILE A 103 -7.46 4.70 14.41
CA ILE A 103 -6.38 4.51 15.38
C ILE A 103 -5.02 4.78 14.72
N ILE A 104 -4.87 4.34 13.47
CA ILE A 104 -3.67 4.56 12.66
C ILE A 104 -4.11 5.03 11.28
N PRO A 105 -3.77 6.26 10.87
CA PRO A 105 -4.04 6.72 9.51
C PRO A 105 -3.23 5.89 8.51
N VAL A 106 -3.73 5.78 7.28
CA VAL A 106 -3.03 5.04 6.22
C VAL A 106 -1.70 5.71 5.91
N GLY A 107 -0.63 4.93 5.97
CA GLY A 107 0.73 5.36 5.65
C GLY A 107 1.71 4.20 5.75
N PRO A 108 3.02 4.46 5.62
CA PRO A 108 4.04 3.41 5.70
C PRO A 108 3.87 2.55 6.96
N VAL A 109 3.85 1.23 6.79
CA VAL A 109 3.53 0.32 7.87
C VAL A 109 4.61 0.33 8.97
N ASP A 110 4.21 0.71 10.19
CA ASP A 110 4.91 0.35 11.41
C ASP A 110 4.25 -0.89 12.00
N LYS A 111 4.81 -2.07 11.69
CA LYS A 111 4.25 -3.37 12.08
C LYS A 111 4.09 -3.48 13.60
N LYS A 112 5.08 -3.00 14.37
CA LYS A 112 5.05 -3.10 15.84
C LYS A 112 3.95 -2.22 16.40
N LYS A 113 3.91 -0.94 16.00
CA LYS A 113 2.88 0.00 16.45
C LYS A 113 1.48 -0.50 16.10
N MET A 114 1.30 -1.02 14.89
CA MET A 114 -0.01 -1.50 14.44
C MET A 114 -0.47 -2.75 15.19
N ILE A 115 0.43 -3.71 15.45
CA ILE A 115 0.11 -4.89 16.26
C ILE A 115 -0.20 -4.48 17.70
N SER A 116 0.58 -3.58 18.32
CA SER A 116 0.35 -3.08 19.67
C SER A 116 -1.01 -2.38 19.80
N ALA A 117 -1.36 -1.52 18.83
CA ALA A 117 -2.68 -0.89 18.79
C ALA A 117 -3.79 -1.95 18.66
N LEU A 118 -3.65 -2.88 17.72
CA LEU A 118 -4.61 -3.94 17.47
C LEU A 118 -4.90 -4.80 18.71
N VAL A 119 -3.87 -5.22 19.44
CA VAL A 119 -4.06 -6.09 20.62
C VAL A 119 -4.73 -5.36 21.79
N SER A 120 -4.64 -4.03 21.87
CA SER A 120 -5.26 -3.23 22.94
C SER A 120 -6.77 -3.03 22.81
N ILE A 121 -7.35 -3.25 21.63
CA ILE A 121 -8.76 -2.94 21.33
C ILE A 121 -9.73 -3.83 22.12
N GLU A 122 -10.75 -3.29 22.75
CA GLU A 122 -11.78 -4.12 23.38
C GLU A 122 -13.09 -4.05 22.62
N ALA A 123 -13.79 -5.17 22.56
CA ALA A 123 -15.13 -5.20 21.98
C ALA A 123 -16.14 -4.62 22.98
N ARG A 124 -16.97 -3.63 22.62
CA ARG A 124 -17.89 -3.00 23.61
C ARG A 124 -19.24 -2.55 23.04
N GLY A 125 -19.24 -2.01 21.83
CA GLY A 125 -20.22 -1.05 21.34
C GLY A 125 -21.15 -1.57 20.27
N LYS A 126 -21.71 -0.62 19.51
CA LYS A 126 -22.56 -0.89 18.35
C LYS A 126 -21.71 -1.11 17.10
N ALA A 127 -22.32 -1.65 16.04
CA ALA A 127 -21.67 -1.98 14.79
C ALA A 127 -22.09 -1.02 13.66
N PRO A 128 -21.67 0.26 13.62
CA PRO A 128 -22.09 1.15 12.53
C PRO A 128 -21.30 0.89 11.23
N ILE A 129 -21.50 -0.28 10.61
CA ILE A 129 -20.71 -0.80 9.48
C ILE A 129 -20.74 0.17 8.30
N SER A 130 -21.95 0.61 7.93
CA SER A 130 -22.16 1.51 6.79
C SER A 130 -21.43 2.85 6.97
N GLN A 131 -21.43 3.38 8.19
CA GLN A 131 -20.73 4.64 8.50
C GLN A 131 -19.21 4.46 8.50
N ALA A 132 -18.70 3.33 9.03
CA ALA A 132 -17.28 3.02 9.04
C ALA A 132 -16.73 2.88 7.61
N LEU A 133 -17.44 2.18 6.74
CA LEU A 133 -17.06 2.05 5.32
C LEU A 133 -17.05 3.41 4.59
N ARG A 134 -18.05 4.27 4.83
CA ARG A 134 -18.07 5.63 4.27
C ARG A 134 -16.87 6.45 4.75
N LYS A 135 -16.57 6.43 6.04
CA LYS A 135 -15.42 7.17 6.61
C LYS A 135 -14.09 6.66 6.03
N ALA A 136 -13.91 5.34 5.95
CA ALA A 136 -12.72 4.75 5.34
C ALA A 136 -12.55 5.15 3.87
N SER A 137 -13.65 5.16 3.09
CA SER A 137 -13.64 5.66 1.72
C SER A 137 -13.23 7.13 1.66
N GLN A 138 -13.77 7.99 2.54
CA GLN A 138 -13.40 9.41 2.59
C GLN A 138 -11.92 9.63 2.91
N GLU A 139 -11.35 8.87 3.84
CA GLU A 139 -9.92 8.96 4.18
C GLU A 139 -9.02 8.50 3.01
N LEU A 140 -9.45 7.47 2.27
CA LEU A 140 -8.72 6.95 1.13
C LEU A 140 -8.87 7.81 -0.14
N ASN A 141 -9.96 8.57 -0.29
CA ASN A 141 -10.23 9.39 -1.48
C ASN A 141 -9.13 10.42 -1.78
N ASN A 142 -8.37 10.84 -0.78
CA ASN A 142 -7.27 11.80 -0.95
C ASN A 142 -5.97 11.15 -1.46
N SER A 143 -5.96 9.83 -1.67
CA SER A 143 -4.76 9.06 -2.03
C SER A 143 -4.66 8.78 -3.52
N LYS A 144 -3.46 8.91 -4.10
CA LYS A 144 -3.17 8.55 -5.50
C LYS A 144 -2.70 7.11 -5.63
N GLY A 145 -3.43 6.23 -6.31
CA GLY A 145 -3.04 4.83 -6.55
C GLY A 145 -4.10 3.84 -6.09
N ILE A 146 -3.79 2.54 -6.09
CA ILE A 146 -4.73 1.48 -5.70
C ILE A 146 -5.03 1.53 -4.19
N THR A 147 -6.29 1.77 -3.84
CA THR A 147 -6.80 1.75 -2.46
C THR A 147 -7.65 0.51 -2.19
N LYS A 148 -7.47 -0.12 -1.02
CA LYS A 148 -8.22 -1.30 -0.57
C LYS A 148 -8.81 -1.05 0.81
N ILE A 149 -10.00 -1.59 1.05
CA ILE A 149 -10.61 -1.65 2.37
C ILE A 149 -10.77 -3.12 2.76
N VAL A 150 -10.26 -3.51 3.93
CA VAL A 150 -10.42 -4.85 4.48
C VAL A 150 -11.24 -4.75 5.75
N LEU A 151 -12.50 -5.18 5.68
CA LEU A 151 -13.40 -5.22 6.84
C LEU A 151 -13.34 -6.60 7.51
N MET A 152 -13.05 -6.61 8.81
CA MET A 152 -13.12 -7.79 9.67
C MET A 152 -14.31 -7.63 10.63
N ALA A 153 -15.44 -8.25 10.29
CA ALA A 153 -16.70 -8.17 11.04
C ALA A 153 -17.39 -9.53 11.14
N ASP A 154 -18.32 -9.67 12.08
CA ASP A 154 -19.15 -10.89 12.18
C ASP A 154 -20.49 -10.82 11.41
N GLY A 155 -20.71 -9.72 10.68
CA GLY A 155 -21.85 -9.54 9.77
C GLY A 155 -23.17 -9.18 10.46
N THR A 156 -23.14 -8.83 11.75
CA THR A 156 -24.33 -8.44 12.51
C THR A 156 -24.33 -6.92 12.72
N GLU A 157 -25.44 -6.24 12.39
CA GLU A 157 -25.68 -4.81 12.68
C GLU A 157 -26.82 -4.63 13.71
#